data_AF-A0A538FYM8-F1
#
_entry.id   AF-A0A538FYM8-F1
#
_cell.length_a   1.000
_cell.length_b   1.000
_cell.length_c   1.000
_cell.angle_alpha   90.00
_cell.angle_beta   90.00
_cell.angle_gamma   90.00
#
_symmetry.space_group_name_H-M   'P 1'
#
loop_
_entity.id
_entity.type
_entity.pdbx_description
1 polymer ?
#
loop_
_entity_poly.entity_id
_entity_poly.type
_entity_poly.pdbx_seq_one_letter_code
_entity_poly.pdbx_strand_id
1 'polypeptide(L)'
;MTPPPVKKLVAQIGPKTTISLKTASGARVKRLTAGAYSIKVKDLTKSDNFHLTAVGVNKKTGVEFRGTRTWKVTFAAGKGTYRSDAHKRLRASFVVVAAS
;
A
#
# COMPACT_ATOMS: atom_id res chain seq x y z
N MET A 1 18.40 -22.26 3.00
CA MET A 1 18.20 -21.02 2.21
C MET A 1 17.19 -20.15 2.94
N THR A 2 17.65 -19.09 3.61
CA THR A 2 16.74 -18.16 4.31
C THR A 2 15.95 -17.37 3.27
N PRO A 3 14.61 -17.28 3.35
CA PRO A 3 13.83 -16.45 2.44
C PRO A 3 14.41 -15.03 2.45
N PRO A 4 14.56 -14.37 1.29
CA PRO A 4 15.06 -13.01 1.25
C PRO A 4 14.23 -12.11 2.18
N PRO A 5 14.86 -11.15 2.89
CA PRO A 5 14.15 -10.32 3.86
C PRO A 5 13.03 -9.56 3.15
N VAL A 6 11.79 -9.94 3.43
CA VAL A 6 10.60 -9.31 2.84
C VAL A 6 10.49 -7.90 3.39
N LYS A 7 10.64 -6.91 2.51
CA LYS A 7 10.54 -5.48 2.87
C LYS A 7 9.13 -5.18 3.38
N LYS A 8 9.04 -4.51 4.53
CA LYS A 8 7.75 -4.18 5.17
C LYS A 8 7.29 -2.77 4.81
N LEU A 9 6.03 -2.65 4.44
CA LEU A 9 5.33 -1.38 4.24
C LEU A 9 4.11 -1.30 5.16
N VAL A 10 3.74 -0.09 5.51
CA VAL A 10 2.55 0.20 6.32
C VAL A 10 1.65 1.11 5.51
N ALA A 11 0.51 0.59 5.10
CA ALA A 11 -0.58 1.37 4.53
C ALA A 11 -1.56 1.77 5.64
N GLN A 12 -2.08 2.98 5.58
CA GLN A 12 -3.07 3.46 6.54
C GLN A 12 -4.10 4.33 5.85
N ILE A 13 -5.36 4.10 6.20
CA ILE A 13 -6.50 4.94 5.83
C ILE A 13 -7.19 5.37 7.14
N GLY A 14 -7.29 6.68 7.34
CA GLY A 14 -7.82 7.31 8.56
C GLY A 14 -6.86 7.34 9.77
N PRO A 15 -7.31 7.92 10.91
CA PRO A 15 -8.53 8.72 11.05
C PRO A 15 -8.43 10.07 10.31
N LYS A 16 -9.57 10.76 10.08
CA LYS A 16 -9.67 12.09 9.43
C LYS A 16 -9.33 12.15 7.93
N THR A 17 -10.04 11.41 7.07
CA THR A 17 -9.87 11.43 5.60
C THR A 17 -8.39 11.50 5.18
N THR A 18 -7.58 10.57 5.67
CA THR A 18 -6.14 10.51 5.38
C THR A 18 -5.79 9.20 4.73
N ILE A 19 -4.91 9.20 3.73
CA ILE A 19 -4.38 7.99 3.11
C ILE A 19 -2.86 8.06 3.00
N SER A 20 -2.17 7.01 3.42
CA SER A 20 -0.71 6.97 3.38
C SER A 20 -0.16 5.57 3.16
N LEU A 21 1.01 5.52 2.54
CA LEU A 21 1.85 4.34 2.43
C LEU A 21 3.24 4.73 2.93
N LYS A 22 3.74 4.00 3.94
CA LYS A 22 5.01 4.28 4.63
C LYS A 22 5.90 3.05 4.62
N THR A 23 7.21 3.27 4.69
CA THR A 23 8.20 2.20 4.92
C THR A 23 8.16 1.75 6.38
N ALA A 24 8.83 0.64 6.70
CA ALA A 24 9.02 0.19 8.08
C ALA A 24 9.64 1.27 8.98
N SER A 25 10.50 2.13 8.43
CA SER A 25 11.13 3.25 9.12
C SER A 25 10.23 4.48 9.27
N GLY A 26 8.97 4.42 8.81
CA GLY A 26 7.99 5.51 8.93
C GLY A 26 8.02 6.55 7.80
N ALA A 27 8.99 6.49 6.90
CA ALA A 27 9.10 7.42 5.78
C ALA A 27 8.00 7.17 4.73
N ARG A 28 7.45 8.26 4.15
CA ARG A 28 6.43 8.14 3.09
C ARG A 28 7.04 7.51 1.84
N VAL A 29 6.37 6.51 1.29
CA VAL A 29 6.79 5.85 0.07
C VAL A 29 6.54 6.77 -1.12
N LYS A 30 7.62 7.19 -1.78
CA LYS A 30 7.60 7.87 -3.08
C LYS A 30 8.22 7.00 -4.19
N ARG A 31 9.26 6.25 -3.82
CA ARG A 31 9.97 5.32 -4.70
C ARG A 31 10.19 3.99 -3.96
N LEU A 32 10.01 2.89 -4.67
CA LEU A 32 10.32 1.53 -4.21
C LEU A 32 11.16 0.83 -5.27
N THR A 33 11.95 -0.17 -4.86
CA THR A 33 12.57 -1.12 -5.78
C THR A 33 11.59 -2.24 -6.08
N ALA A 34 11.65 -2.82 -7.27
CA ALA A 34 10.89 -4.03 -7.60
C ALA A 34 11.28 -5.19 -6.66
N GLY A 35 10.34 -6.09 -6.39
CA GLY A 35 10.53 -7.25 -5.52
C GLY A 35 9.36 -7.55 -4.59
N ALA A 36 9.57 -8.48 -3.66
CA ALA A 36 8.56 -8.93 -2.71
C ALA A 36 8.45 -8.02 -1.48
N TYR A 37 7.22 -7.65 -1.13
CA TYR A 37 6.88 -6.78 -0.01
C TYR A 37 5.73 -7.34 0.83
N SER A 38 5.78 -7.05 2.13
CA SER A 38 4.70 -7.31 3.07
C SER A 38 4.08 -5.98 3.47
N ILE A 39 2.80 -5.78 3.11
CA ILE A 39 2.06 -4.55 3.36
C ILE A 39 1.08 -4.79 4.49
N LYS A 40 1.29 -4.12 5.62
CA LYS A 40 0.31 -4.05 6.71
C LYS A 40 -0.61 -2.87 6.44
N VAL A 41 -1.86 -3.14 6.10
CA VAL A 41 -2.92 -2.16 5.87
C VAL A 41 -3.70 -1.98 7.15
N LYS A 42 -3.69 -0.76 7.70
CA LYS A 42 -4.50 -0.35 8.85
C LYS A 42 -5.69 0.46 8.34
N ASP A 43 -6.85 -0.16 8.31
CA ASP A 43 -8.10 0.49 7.98
C ASP A 43 -8.81 0.92 9.26
N LEU A 44 -8.81 2.23 9.51
CA LEU A 44 -9.41 2.83 10.70
C LEU A 44 -10.78 3.44 10.39
N THR A 45 -11.32 3.16 9.20
CA THR A 45 -12.56 3.75 8.70
C THR A 45 -13.66 2.70 8.57
N LYS A 46 -14.92 3.15 8.44
CA LYS A 46 -16.07 2.31 8.05
C LYS A 46 -16.73 2.84 6.76
N SER A 47 -16.05 3.76 6.07
CA SER A 47 -16.60 4.52 4.94
C SER A 47 -15.55 4.77 3.87
N ASP A 48 -14.36 4.20 4.02
CA ASP A 48 -13.26 4.28 3.06
C ASP A 48 -12.63 2.91 2.90
N ASN A 49 -11.85 2.75 1.85
CA ASN A 49 -10.98 1.61 1.70
C ASN A 49 -9.59 2.03 1.25
N PHE A 50 -8.64 1.12 1.40
CA PHE A 50 -7.32 1.24 0.79
C PHE A 50 -7.28 0.36 -0.45
N HIS A 51 -7.33 0.96 -1.64
CA HIS A 51 -7.21 0.29 -2.92
C HIS A 51 -5.82 0.58 -3.51
N LEU A 52 -4.99 -0.46 -3.59
CA LEU A 52 -3.65 -0.44 -4.16
C LEU A 52 -3.65 -1.04 -5.56
N THR A 53 -3.15 -0.27 -6.52
CA THR A 53 -2.95 -0.69 -7.90
C THR A 53 -1.49 -0.41 -8.29
N ALA A 54 -0.80 -1.42 -8.80
CA ALA A 54 0.52 -1.29 -9.42
C ALA A 54 0.65 -2.40 -10.47
N VAL A 55 1.75 -2.39 -11.23
CA VAL A 55 2.04 -3.46 -12.19
C VAL A 55 2.08 -4.81 -11.47
N GLY A 56 1.16 -5.71 -11.83
CA GLY A 56 1.00 -7.04 -11.20
C GLY A 56 0.31 -7.04 -9.83
N VAL A 57 -0.17 -5.90 -9.31
CA VAL A 57 -0.81 -5.79 -8.00
C VAL A 57 -2.14 -5.06 -8.11
N ASN A 58 -3.22 -5.73 -7.75
CA ASN A 58 -4.52 -5.12 -7.52
C ASN A 58 -5.13 -5.70 -6.23
N LYS A 59 -5.09 -4.92 -5.15
CA LYS A 59 -5.58 -5.33 -3.83
C LYS A 59 -6.34 -4.19 -3.18
N LYS A 60 -7.43 -4.51 -2.50
CA LYS A 60 -8.20 -3.51 -1.75
C LYS A 60 -8.76 -4.06 -0.43
N THR A 61 -8.97 -3.17 0.54
CA THR A 61 -9.90 -3.45 1.66
C THR A 61 -11.35 -3.19 1.22
N GLY A 62 -12.32 -3.70 1.99
CA GLY A 62 -13.73 -3.33 1.81
C GLY A 62 -13.98 -1.92 2.32
N VAL A 63 -14.99 -1.22 1.78
CA VAL A 63 -15.31 0.16 2.21
C VAL A 63 -15.84 0.20 3.66
N GLU A 64 -16.56 -0.84 4.06
CA GLU A 64 -17.07 -0.98 5.44
C GLU A 64 -16.10 -1.77 6.34
N PHE A 65 -14.91 -2.11 5.83
CA PHE A 65 -13.93 -2.87 6.60
C PHE A 65 -13.18 -1.96 7.57
N ARG A 66 -13.25 -2.29 8.86
CA ARG A 66 -12.39 -1.69 9.89
C ARG A 66 -11.50 -2.77 10.49
N GLY A 67 -10.19 -2.59 10.42
CA GLY A 67 -9.24 -3.54 10.98
C GLY A 67 -7.87 -3.49 10.33
N THR A 68 -7.03 -4.47 10.66
CA THR A 68 -5.71 -4.60 10.05
C THR A 68 -5.67 -5.81 9.13
N ARG A 69 -5.15 -5.64 7.91
CA ARG A 69 -4.94 -6.72 6.95
C ARG A 69 -3.49 -6.72 6.46
N THR A 70 -2.89 -7.90 6.35
CA THR A 70 -1.53 -8.03 5.81
C THR A 70 -1.58 -8.64 4.42
N TRP A 71 -0.93 -8.00 3.45
CA TRP A 71 -0.80 -8.49 2.09
C TRP A 71 0.65 -8.82 1.79
N LYS A 72 0.90 -9.96 1.14
CA LYS A 72 2.17 -10.25 0.49
C LYS A 72 1.99 -9.95 -0.99
N VAL A 73 2.78 -9.02 -1.52
CA VAL A 73 2.72 -8.60 -2.93
C VAL A 73 4.10 -8.55 -3.52
N THR A 74 4.20 -8.77 -4.83
CA THR A 74 5.44 -8.57 -5.58
C THR A 74 5.21 -7.38 -6.51
N PHE A 75 6.00 -6.34 -6.35
CA PHE A 75 5.95 -5.17 -7.22
C PHE A 75 6.89 -5.36 -8.40
N ALA A 76 6.37 -5.17 -9.62
CA ALA A 76 7.17 -4.98 -10.82
C ALA A 76 7.47 -3.49 -11.03
N ALA A 77 8.50 -3.19 -11.82
CA ALA A 77 8.85 -1.82 -12.18
C ALA A 77 7.67 -1.13 -12.90
N GLY A 78 7.40 0.13 -12.53
CA GLY A 78 6.30 0.91 -13.08
C GLY A 78 5.63 1.82 -12.05
N LYS A 79 4.50 2.41 -12.44
CA LYS A 79 3.73 3.31 -11.57
C LYS A 79 2.86 2.52 -10.60
N GLY A 80 2.89 2.90 -9.33
CA GLY A 80 1.96 2.45 -8.31
C GLY A 80 1.05 3.59 -7.85
N THR A 81 -0.19 3.27 -7.55
CA THR A 81 -1.20 4.19 -7.02
C THR A 81 -1.94 3.55 -5.88
N TYR A 82 -2.30 4.35 -4.89
CA TYR A 82 -3.21 3.93 -3.83
C TYR A 82 -4.27 5.00 -3.60
N ARG A 83 -5.51 4.57 -3.38
CA ARG A 83 -6.68 5.46 -3.27
C ARG A 83 -7.78 4.88 -2.38
N SER A 84 -8.74 5.73 -2.00
CA SER A 84 -10.08 5.30 -1.58
C SER A 84 -11.01 5.29 -2.78
N ASP A 85 -11.82 4.25 -2.89
CA ASP A 85 -12.88 4.15 -3.89
C ASP A 85 -14.10 5.00 -3.51
N ALA A 86 -14.32 5.24 -2.21
CA ALA A 86 -15.41 6.07 -1.70
C ALA A 86 -15.08 7.57 -1.82
N HIS A 87 -13.83 7.98 -1.57
CA HIS A 87 -13.43 9.39 -1.56
C HIS A 87 -12.33 9.70 -2.59
N LYS A 88 -12.71 10.33 -3.71
CA LYS A 88 -11.82 10.68 -4.84
C LYS A 88 -10.62 11.58 -4.46
N ARG A 89 -10.71 12.32 -3.34
CA ARG A 89 -9.63 13.18 -2.82
C ARG A 89 -8.52 12.37 -2.15
N LEU A 90 -8.81 11.16 -1.67
CA LEU A 90 -7.85 10.29 -1.02
C LEU A 90 -7.15 9.44 -2.07
N ARG A 91 -6.07 9.98 -2.64
CA ARG A 91 -5.22 9.27 -3.59
C ARG A 91 -3.78 9.75 -3.51
N ALA A 92 -2.85 8.86 -3.79
CA ALA A 92 -1.46 9.21 -4.06
C ALA A 92 -0.80 8.14 -4.94
N SER A 93 0.36 8.49 -5.47
CA SER A 93 1.16 7.64 -6.35
C SER A 93 2.58 7.49 -5.85
N PHE A 94 3.22 6.40 -6.27
CA PHE A 94 4.63 6.12 -6.08
C PHE A 94 5.19 5.46 -7.34
N VAL A 95 6.51 5.42 -7.46
CA VAL A 95 7.20 4.76 -8.57
C VAL A 95 7.91 3.52 -8.05
N VAL A 96 7.80 2.42 -8.76
CA VAL A 96 8.61 1.23 -8.56
C VAL A 96 9.70 1.23 -9.64
N VAL A 97 10.96 1.27 -9.21
CA VAL A 97 12.11 1.15 -10.11
C VAL A 97 12.54 -0.31 -10.19
N ALA A 98 13.14 -0.72 -11.30
CA ALA A 98 13.71 -2.05 -11.42
C ALA A 98 14.71 -2.33 -10.29
N ALA A 99 14.79 -3.59 -9.87
CA ALA A 99 15.92 -4.04 -9.07
C ALA A 99 17.15 -4.04 -9.99
N SER A 100 18.19 -3.31 -9.57
CA SER A 100 19.51 -3.37 -10.21
C SER A 100 20.22 -4.66 -9.83
#